data_AF-A0A7X7BB06-F1
#
_entry.id   AF-A0A7X7BB06-F1
#
_cell.length_a   1.000
_cell.length_b   1.000
_cell.length_c   1.000
_cell.angle_alpha   90.00
_cell.angle_beta   90.00
_cell.angle_gamma   90.00
#
_symmetry.space_group_name_H-M   'P 1'
#
loop_
_entity.id
_entity.type
_entity.pdbx_description
1 polymer ?
#
loop_
_entity_poly.entity_id
_entity_poly.type
_entity_poly.pdbx_seq_one_letter_code
_entity_poly.pdbx_strand_id
1 'polypeptide(L)'
;PATESREERPLFTIILAGTDDLRDSLKNQESLRRRIQLDWRLTPLTQAQTTEYIQHHMRTVGGDIWSFAKDAIDTVYLYSQGIPRSINNICDTALMLGFAAQAPHVTRDIVIQAAKDTGLDAMLTPQTDEAPTS
;
A
#
# COMPACT_ATOMS: atom_id res chain seq x y z
N PRO A 1 14.84 -25.21 47.08
CA PRO A 1 13.95 -25.44 45.91
C PRO A 1 13.31 -24.11 45.49
N ALA A 2 13.96 -23.40 44.57
CA ALA A 2 13.46 -22.16 44.00
C ALA A 2 12.55 -22.49 42.81
N THR A 3 11.35 -21.93 42.83
CA THR A 3 10.31 -22.09 41.82
C THR A 3 10.77 -21.42 40.52
N GLU A 4 11.17 -22.21 39.53
CA GLU A 4 11.33 -21.72 38.15
C GLU A 4 9.95 -21.34 37.62
N SER A 5 9.69 -20.04 37.50
CA SER A 5 8.56 -19.51 36.75
C SER A 5 8.75 -19.85 35.27
N ARG A 6 8.12 -20.94 34.85
CA ARG A 6 8.02 -21.35 33.45
C ARG A 6 7.27 -20.23 32.71
N GLU A 7 7.99 -19.38 31.98
CA GLU A 7 7.38 -18.41 31.07
C GLU A 7 6.52 -19.20 30.06
N GLU A 8 5.20 -19.19 30.25
CA GLU A 8 4.25 -19.82 29.35
C GLU A 8 4.24 -19.04 28.02
N ARG A 9 5.20 -19.33 27.15
CA ARG A 9 5.20 -18.82 25.78
C ARG A 9 4.08 -19.53 25.02
N PRO A 10 3.17 -18.79 24.34
CA PRO A 10 2.13 -19.40 23.54
C PRO A 10 2.75 -20.34 22.51
N LEU A 11 2.26 -21.58 22.45
CA LEU A 11 2.81 -22.62 21.58
C LEU A 11 2.67 -22.28 20.09
N PHE A 12 1.69 -21.43 19.73
CA PHE A 12 1.47 -20.95 18.38
C PHE A 12 0.71 -19.61 18.39
N THR A 13 0.87 -18.85 17.30
CA THR A 13 0.12 -17.61 17.04
C THR A 13 -0.72 -17.82 15.79
N ILE A 14 -2.02 -17.53 15.86
CA ILE A 14 -2.91 -17.52 14.69
C ILE A 14 -3.09 -16.07 14.25
N ILE A 15 -2.85 -15.81 12.96
CA ILE A 15 -3.16 -14.54 12.31
C ILE A 15 -4.36 -14.78 11.40
N LEU A 16 -5.44 -14.05 11.64
CA LEU A 16 -6.62 -14.02 10.79
C LEU A 16 -6.61 -12.72 9.99
N ALA A 17 -6.63 -12.82 8.66
CA ALA A 17 -6.64 -11.68 7.76
C ALA A 17 -7.69 -11.90 6.65
N GLY A 18 -8.40 -10.85 6.28
CA GLY A 18 -9.49 -10.92 5.31
C GLY A 18 -10.16 -9.57 5.09
N THR A 19 -11.30 -9.60 4.41
CA THR A 19 -12.17 -8.44 4.19
C THR A 19 -12.97 -8.09 5.46
N ASP A 20 -13.70 -6.97 5.44
CA ASP A 20 -14.58 -6.57 6.54
C ASP A 20 -15.62 -7.68 6.89
N ASP A 21 -15.97 -8.56 5.94
CA ASP A 21 -16.86 -9.71 6.16
C ASP A 21 -16.33 -10.71 7.20
N LEU A 22 -15.01 -10.89 7.25
CA LEU A 22 -14.37 -11.73 8.27
C LEU A 22 -14.64 -11.19 9.67
N ARG A 23 -14.59 -9.86 9.81
CA ARG A 23 -14.82 -9.18 11.08
C ARG A 23 -16.26 -9.36 11.53
N ASP A 24 -17.22 -9.25 10.63
CA ASP A 24 -18.63 -9.46 10.93
C ASP A 24 -18.93 -10.91 11.27
N SER A 25 -18.29 -11.85 10.58
CA SER A 25 -18.37 -13.28 10.91
C SER A 25 -17.82 -13.58 12.32
N LEU A 26 -16.70 -12.95 12.69
CA LEU A 26 -16.10 -13.11 14.02
C LEU A 26 -16.93 -12.46 15.14
N LYS A 27 -17.64 -11.35 14.86
CA LYS A 27 -18.56 -10.73 15.84
C LYS A 27 -19.67 -11.68 16.26
N ASN A 28 -20.14 -12.53 15.34
CA ASN A 28 -21.21 -13.50 15.59
C ASN A 28 -20.75 -14.74 16.36
N GLN A 29 -19.44 -14.91 16.61
CA GLN A 29 -18.89 -16.02 17.40
C GLN A 29 -18.21 -15.52 18.68
N GLU A 30 -18.98 -15.41 19.77
CA GLU A 30 -18.46 -14.89 21.06
C GLU A 30 -17.25 -15.65 21.61
N SER A 31 -17.19 -16.97 21.42
CA SER A 31 -16.12 -17.82 21.93
C SER A 31 -14.77 -17.55 21.26
N LEU A 32 -14.77 -17.27 19.96
CA LEU A 32 -13.57 -16.87 19.22
C LEU A 32 -13.22 -15.42 19.50
N ARG A 33 -14.21 -14.52 19.54
CA ARG A 33 -14.01 -13.10 19.80
C ARG A 33 -13.26 -12.84 21.10
N ARG A 34 -13.56 -13.60 22.18
CA ARG A 34 -12.86 -13.49 23.47
C ARG A 34 -11.40 -13.95 23.43
N ARG A 35 -10.99 -14.69 22.40
CA ARG A 35 -9.62 -15.20 22.20
C ARG A 35 -8.78 -14.28 21.31
N ILE A 36 -9.39 -13.28 20.67
CA ILE A 36 -8.69 -12.30 19.84
C ILE A 36 -8.01 -11.29 20.77
N GLN A 37 -6.68 -11.32 20.80
CA GLN A 37 -5.88 -10.39 21.61
C GLN A 37 -5.66 -9.04 20.89
N LEU A 38 -5.63 -9.08 19.55
CA LEU A 38 -5.42 -7.91 18.70
C LEU A 38 -6.38 -7.98 17.51
N ASP A 39 -7.13 -6.92 17.32
CA ASP A 39 -7.99 -6.68 16.15
C ASP A 39 -7.57 -5.34 15.55
N TRP A 40 -7.10 -5.37 14.30
CA TRP A 40 -6.59 -4.19 13.62
C TRP A 40 -7.15 -4.08 12.21
N ARG A 41 -7.61 -2.88 11.86
CA ARG A 41 -8.02 -2.55 10.50
C ARG A 41 -6.88 -1.81 9.81
N LEU A 42 -6.34 -2.38 8.75
CA LEU A 42 -5.32 -1.71 7.94
C LEU A 42 -5.97 -0.56 7.17
N THR A 43 -5.47 0.65 7.43
CA THR A 43 -5.82 1.85 6.65
C THR A 43 -4.78 2.10 5.57
N PRO A 44 -5.13 2.83 4.49
CA PRO A 44 -4.13 3.30 3.54
C PRO A 44 -3.03 4.10 4.23
N LEU A 45 -1.84 4.08 3.64
CA LEU A 45 -0.68 4.83 4.12
C LEU A 45 -0.92 6.33 3.98
N THR A 46 -0.38 7.13 4.90
CA THR A 46 -0.29 8.58 4.72
C THR A 46 0.75 8.93 3.65
N GLN A 47 0.80 10.19 3.20
CA GLN A 47 1.84 10.66 2.27
C GLN A 47 3.26 10.41 2.82
N ALA A 48 3.49 10.67 4.10
CA ALA A 48 4.76 10.44 4.75
C ALA A 48 5.11 8.94 4.78
N GLN A 49 4.15 8.09 5.19
CA GLN A 49 4.34 6.64 5.19
C GLN A 49 4.53 6.07 3.79
N THR A 50 3.90 6.64 2.77
CA THR A 50 4.09 6.25 1.36
C THR A 50 5.52 6.54 0.90
N THR A 51 6.06 7.69 1.28
CA THR A 51 7.46 8.05 1.01
C THR A 51 8.41 7.07 1.69
N GLU A 52 8.20 6.80 2.99
CA GLU A 52 9.01 5.84 3.74
C GLU A 52 8.90 4.42 3.16
N TYR A 53 7.70 4.02 2.76
CA TYR A 53 7.43 2.73 2.13
C TYR A 53 8.23 2.55 0.83
N ILE A 54 8.16 3.51 -0.08
CA ILE A 54 8.88 3.48 -1.36
C ILE A 54 10.40 3.46 -1.11
N GLN A 55 10.90 4.33 -0.23
CA GLN A 55 12.33 4.39 0.09
C GLN A 55 12.82 3.10 0.76
N HIS A 56 12.06 2.55 1.69
CA HIS A 56 12.39 1.29 2.35
C HIS A 56 12.42 0.14 1.33
N HIS A 57 11.42 0.07 0.44
CA HIS A 57 11.37 -0.95 -0.59
C HIS A 57 12.58 -0.89 -1.53
N MET A 58 12.95 0.31 -1.99
CA MET A 58 14.16 0.55 -2.80
C MET A 58 15.43 0.08 -2.09
N ARG A 59 15.60 0.41 -0.81
CA ARG A 59 16.78 -0.03 -0.02
C ARG A 59 16.83 -1.56 0.11
N THR A 60 15.70 -2.20 0.36
CA THR A 60 15.62 -3.64 0.57
C THR A 60 16.01 -4.43 -0.68
N VAL A 61 15.73 -3.89 -1.87
CA VAL A 61 16.15 -4.51 -3.15
C VAL A 61 17.54 -4.07 -3.62
N GLY A 62 18.27 -3.28 -2.81
CA GLY A 62 19.58 -2.74 -3.17
C GLY A 62 19.55 -1.64 -4.25
N GLY A 63 18.37 -1.06 -4.50
CA GLY A 63 18.18 0.02 -5.46
C GLY A 63 18.54 1.39 -4.89
N ASP A 64 18.62 2.39 -5.78
CA ASP A 64 18.90 3.77 -5.39
C ASP A 64 17.61 4.48 -4.93
N ILE A 65 17.62 5.02 -3.71
CA ILE A 65 16.53 5.81 -3.15
C ILE A 65 16.28 7.12 -3.92
N TRP A 66 17.27 7.59 -4.69
CA TRP A 66 17.18 8.78 -5.52
C TRP A 66 16.65 8.50 -6.92
N SER A 67 16.23 7.25 -7.21
CA SER A 67 15.61 6.88 -8.48
C SER A 67 14.31 7.63 -8.76
N PHE A 68 13.68 8.21 -7.73
CA PHE A 68 12.47 9.02 -7.85
C PHE A 68 12.76 10.45 -7.43
N ALA A 69 12.32 11.41 -8.24
CA ALA A 69 12.25 12.81 -7.83
C ALA A 69 11.19 12.99 -6.73
N LYS A 70 11.35 14.02 -5.89
CA LYS A 70 10.45 14.24 -4.75
C LYS A 70 9.00 14.46 -5.18
N ASP A 71 8.80 15.26 -6.23
CA ASP A 71 7.49 15.53 -6.83
C ASP A 71 6.87 14.29 -7.49
N ALA A 72 7.70 13.35 -7.96
CA ALA A 72 7.25 12.05 -8.44
C ALA A 72 6.62 11.23 -7.31
N ILE A 73 7.25 11.17 -6.13
CA ILE A 73 6.73 10.45 -4.95
C ILE A 73 5.40 11.06 -4.48
N ASP A 74 5.31 12.39 -4.44
CA ASP A 74 4.07 13.09 -4.10
C ASP A 74 2.94 12.73 -5.08
N THR A 75 3.29 12.59 -6.36
CA THR A 75 2.35 12.19 -7.42
C THR A 75 1.94 10.72 -7.30
N VAL A 76 2.86 9.83 -6.90
CA VAL A 76 2.53 8.42 -6.61
C VAL A 76 1.49 8.36 -5.48
N TYR A 77 1.67 9.12 -4.41
CA TYR A 77 0.69 9.18 -3.32
C TYR A 77 -0.68 9.65 -3.81
N LEU A 78 -0.71 10.71 -4.64
CA LEU A 78 -1.94 11.26 -5.19
C LEU A 78 -2.76 10.20 -5.96
N TYR A 79 -2.14 9.43 -6.85
CA TYR A 79 -2.84 8.41 -7.64
C TYR A 79 -3.10 7.10 -6.88
N SER A 80 -2.20 6.72 -5.96
CA SER A 80 -2.35 5.47 -5.21
C SER A 80 -3.28 5.59 -4.00
N GLN A 81 -3.54 6.80 -3.51
CA GLN A 81 -4.26 7.07 -2.26
C GLN A 81 -3.65 6.34 -1.04
N GLY A 82 -2.34 6.07 -1.09
CA GLY A 82 -1.62 5.35 -0.03
C GLY A 82 -1.87 3.84 0.00
N ILE A 83 -2.54 3.27 -1.01
CA ILE A 83 -2.79 1.82 -1.09
C ILE A 83 -1.51 1.12 -1.57
N PRO A 84 -0.88 0.22 -0.78
CA PRO A 84 0.41 -0.40 -1.13
C PRO A 84 0.43 -1.09 -2.50
N ARG A 85 -0.64 -1.81 -2.86
CA ARG A 85 -0.76 -2.46 -4.17
C ARG A 85 -0.74 -1.44 -5.32
N SER A 86 -1.46 -0.33 -5.16
CA SER A 86 -1.50 0.75 -6.16
C SER A 86 -0.16 1.47 -6.24
N ILE A 87 0.49 1.74 -5.09
CA ILE A 87 1.85 2.31 -5.03
C ILE A 87 2.81 1.45 -5.86
N ASN A 88 2.84 0.14 -5.63
CA ASN A 88 3.75 -0.77 -6.33
C ASN A 88 3.49 -0.78 -7.83
N ASN A 89 2.23 -0.91 -8.25
CA ASN A 89 1.89 -0.92 -9.68
C ASN A 89 2.35 0.37 -10.40
N ILE A 90 2.15 1.53 -9.78
CA ILE A 90 2.59 2.81 -10.35
C ILE A 90 4.12 2.86 -10.39
N CYS A 91 4.79 2.52 -9.29
CA CYS A 91 6.25 2.55 -9.22
C CYS A 91 6.91 1.61 -10.23
N ASP A 92 6.44 0.37 -10.35
CA ASP A 92 6.96 -0.62 -11.29
C ASP A 92 6.83 -0.13 -12.74
N THR A 93 5.65 0.39 -13.09
CA THR A 93 5.39 0.96 -14.42
C THR A 93 6.23 2.22 -14.67
N ALA A 94 6.36 3.09 -13.68
CA ALA A 94 7.14 4.33 -13.77
C ALA A 94 8.64 4.03 -13.94
N LEU A 95 9.18 3.02 -13.27
CA LEU A 95 10.56 2.57 -13.44
C LEU A 95 10.78 1.98 -14.83
N MET A 96 9.85 1.19 -15.34
CA MET A 96 9.91 0.65 -16.71
C MET A 96 9.89 1.77 -17.76
N LEU A 97 8.99 2.75 -17.62
CA LEU A 97 8.90 3.91 -18.50
C LEU A 97 10.16 4.79 -18.41
N GLY A 98 10.66 5.05 -17.20
CA GLY A 98 11.90 5.81 -16.99
C GLY A 98 13.11 5.12 -17.61
N PHE A 99 13.20 3.79 -17.48
CA PHE A 99 14.24 3.01 -18.13
C PHE A 99 14.15 3.10 -19.67
N ALA A 100 12.96 2.94 -20.24
CA ALA A 100 12.74 3.06 -21.69
C ALA A 100 13.07 4.46 -22.22
N ALA A 101 12.81 5.50 -21.43
CA ALA A 101 13.15 6.89 -21.75
C ALA A 101 14.61 7.27 -21.46
N GLN A 102 15.43 6.34 -20.95
CA GLN A 102 16.79 6.61 -20.45
C GLN A 102 16.86 7.79 -19.46
N ALA A 103 15.80 7.97 -18.67
CA ALA A 103 15.70 9.05 -17.71
C ALA A 103 16.64 8.78 -16.52
N PRO A 104 17.41 9.77 -16.05
CA PRO A 104 18.31 9.59 -14.89
C PRO A 104 17.53 9.40 -13.59
N HIS A 105 16.27 9.84 -13.53
CA HIS A 105 15.36 9.64 -12.41
C HIS A 105 13.91 9.63 -12.92
N VAL A 106 13.03 8.95 -12.19
CA VAL A 106 11.58 8.98 -12.40
C VAL A 106 11.05 10.35 -11.99
N THR A 107 10.48 11.07 -12.95
CA THR A 107 9.87 12.39 -12.77
C THR A 107 8.36 12.30 -12.55
N ARG A 108 7.74 13.41 -12.15
CA ARG A 108 6.29 13.55 -12.07
C ARG A 108 5.57 13.13 -13.35
N ASP A 109 6.07 13.52 -14.52
CA ASP A 109 5.42 13.21 -15.80
C ASP A 109 5.42 11.71 -16.11
N ILE A 110 6.52 11.02 -15.77
CA ILE A 110 6.61 9.56 -15.91
C ILE A 110 5.61 8.88 -14.98
N VAL A 111 5.43 9.37 -13.75
CA VAL A 111 4.44 8.84 -12.81
C VAL A 111 3.01 9.09 -13.29
N ILE A 112 2.71 10.26 -13.86
CA ILE A 112 1.39 10.55 -14.45
C ILE A 112 1.11 9.56 -15.59
N GLN A 113 2.10 9.29 -16.45
CA GLN A 113 1.93 8.32 -17.51
C GLN A 113 1.74 6.90 -16.96
N ALA A 114 2.53 6.50 -15.96
CA ALA A 114 2.37 5.21 -15.29
C ALA A 114 0.99 5.04 -14.64
N ALA A 115 0.45 6.10 -14.04
CA ALA A 115 -0.89 6.09 -13.45
C ALA A 115 -1.99 5.86 -14.51
N LYS A 116 -1.85 6.46 -15.71
CA LYS A 116 -2.74 6.21 -16.85
C LYS A 116 -2.64 4.78 -17.36
N ASP A 117 -1.42 4.28 -17.55
CA ASP A 117 -1.17 2.94 -18.08
C ASP A 117 -1.69 1.85 -17.13
N THR A 118 -1.68 2.12 -15.83
CA THR A 118 -2.22 1.23 -14.79
C THR A 118 -3.72 1.45 -14.51
N GLY A 119 -4.36 2.43 -15.16
CA GLY A 119 -5.78 2.78 -14.97
C GLY A 119 -6.11 3.39 -13.59
N LEU A 120 -5.11 3.86 -12.85
CA LEU A 120 -5.25 4.46 -11.51
C LEU A 120 -5.55 5.96 -11.56
N ASP A 121 -5.47 6.59 -12.74
CA ASP A 121 -5.89 7.97 -12.98
C ASP A 121 -7.42 8.16 -12.96
N ALA A 122 -8.17 7.12 -13.33
CA ALA A 122 -9.64 7.10 -13.29
C ALA A 122 -10.21 7.33 -11.86
N MET A 123 -9.43 7.04 -10.81
CA MET A 123 -9.87 7.24 -9.42
C MET A 123 -9.87 8.71 -8.97
N LEU A 124 -9.18 9.59 -9.69
CA LEU A 124 -9.11 11.04 -9.42
C LEU A 124 -9.88 11.88 -10.43
N THR A 125 -10.32 11.27 -11.52
CA THR A 125 -11.18 11.95 -12.49
C THR A 125 -12.60 11.85 -11.93
N PRO A 126 -13.24 12.94 -11.48
CA PRO A 126 -14.67 12.88 -11.22
C PRO A 126 -15.31 12.38 -12.52
N GLN A 127 -16.19 11.38 -12.41
CA GLN A 127 -17.04 10.95 -13.51
C GLN A 127 -17.71 12.21 -14.06
N THR A 128 -17.19 12.72 -15.17
CA THR A 128 -17.96 13.65 -15.99
C THR A 128 -18.90 12.73 -16.73
N ASP A 129 -20.02 12.46 -16.08
CA ASP A 129 -21.17 11.80 -16.68
C ASP A 129 -21.41 12.49 -18.03
N GLU A 130 -21.29 11.73 -19.12
CA GLU A 130 -21.73 12.16 -20.43
C GLU A 130 -23.22 12.50 -20.31
N ALA A 131 -23.54 13.79 -20.23
CA ALA A 131 -24.91 14.25 -20.35
C ALA A 131 -25.44 13.82 -21.73
N PRO A 132 -26.57 13.09 -21.81
CA PRO A 132 -27.12 12.72 -23.11
C PRO A 132 -27.52 14.00 -23.84
N THR A 133 -26.90 14.19 -25.00
CA THR A 133 -27.30 15.23 -25.95
C THR A 133 -28.70 14.89 -26.45
N SER A 134 -29.65 15.78 -26.12
CA SER A 134 -30.91 16.14 -26.81
C SER A 134 -31.51 15.16 -27.82
#